data_AF-A0A1G8HKR3-F1
#
_entry.id   AF-A0A1G8HKR3-F1
#
_cell.length_a   1.000
_cell.length_b   1.000
_cell.length_c   1.000
_cell.angle_alpha   90.00
_cell.angle_beta   90.00
_cell.angle_gamma   90.00
#
_symmetry.space_group_name_H-M   'P 1'
#
loop_
_entity.id
_entity.type
_entity.pdbx_description
1 polymer ?
#
loop_
_entity_poly.entity_id
_entity_poly.type
_entity_poly.pdbx_seq_one_letter_code
_entity_poly.pdbx_strand_id
1 'polypeptide(L)' 'MKYRSLRGSLHAGMRLEEGFALLAALYVNRTRMPEGDAATIRDFMPHNPPPEPTVEDAMKAWG' A
#
# COMPACT_ATOMS: atom_id res chain seq x y z
N MET A 1 -7.26 -14.23 1.67
CA MET A 1 -7.18 -13.34 2.84
C MET A 1 -7.12 -14.02 4.23
N LYS A 2 -7.19 -15.36 4.36
CA LYS A 2 -7.22 -16.04 5.69
C LYS A 2 -5.91 -15.92 6.49
N TYR A 3 -4.76 -15.75 5.82
CA TYR A 3 -3.44 -15.73 6.47
C TYR A 3 -3.13 -14.40 7.20
N ARG A 4 -3.63 -13.26 6.70
CA ARG A 4 -3.45 -11.93 7.31
C ARG A 4 -4.21 -11.77 8.62
N SER A 5 -5.45 -12.26 8.69
CA SER A 5 -6.24 -12.22 9.91
C SER A 5 -5.67 -13.12 11.02
N LEU A 6 -4.92 -14.17 10.65
CA LEU A 6 -4.36 -15.13 11.59
C LEU A 6 -3.07 -14.66 12.28
N ARG A 7 -2.25 -13.83 11.63
CA ARG A 7 -0.95 -13.37 12.18
C ARG A 7 -0.80 -11.85 12.31
N GLY A 8 -1.79 -11.09 11.84
CA GLY A 8 -1.84 -9.63 12.01
C GLY A 8 -0.59 -8.92 11.50
N SER A 9 -0.25 -7.80 12.16
CA SER A 9 0.93 -6.98 11.83
C SER A 9 2.27 -7.58 12.23
N LEU A 10 2.30 -8.75 12.90
CA LEU A 10 3.51 -9.42 13.38
C LEU A 10 4.07 -10.47 12.40
N HIS A 11 3.51 -10.56 11.20
CA HIS A 11 4.01 -11.46 10.19
C HIS A 11 5.35 -10.96 9.61
N ALA A 12 6.44 -11.69 9.89
CA ALA A 12 7.80 -11.32 9.47
C ALA A 12 7.93 -11.12 7.94
N GLY A 13 7.24 -11.93 7.13
CA GLY A 13 7.24 -11.77 5.68
C GLY A 13 6.63 -10.44 5.24
N MET A 14 5.51 -10.03 5.84
CA MET A 14 4.88 -8.74 5.56
C MET A 14 5.73 -7.56 6.04
N ARG A 15 6.45 -7.71 7.17
CA ARG A 15 7.37 -6.67 7.67
C ARG A 15 8.56 -6.47 6.74
N LEU A 16 9.10 -7.57 6.19
CA LEU A 16 10.16 -7.49 5.19
C LEU A 16 9.65 -6.86 3.90
N GLU A 17 8.49 -7.32 3.42
CA GLU A 17 7.83 -6.74 2.25
C GLU A 17 7.59 -5.24 2.44
N GLU A 18 7.08 -4.81 3.60
CA GLU A 18 6.85 -3.40 3.94
C GLU A 18 8.14 -2.57 3.92
N GLY A 19 9.25 -3.11 4.44
CA GLY A 19 10.55 -2.46 4.42
C GLY A 19 11.09 -2.27 2.99
N PHE A 20 11.01 -3.30 2.14
CA PHE A 20 11.44 -3.20 0.74
C PHE A 20 10.50 -2.32 -0.10
N ALA A 21 9.19 -2.38 0.17
CA ALA A 21 8.19 -1.54 -0.47
C ALA A 21 8.40 -0.05 -0.15
N LEU A 22 8.79 0.29 1.09
CA LEU A 22 9.15 1.66 1.46
C LEU A 22 10.34 2.16 0.63
N LEU A 23 11.39 1.34 0.49
CA LEU A 23 12.56 1.70 -0.30
C LEU A 23 12.22 1.87 -1.78
N ALA A 24 11.39 0.99 -2.34
CA ALA A 24 10.92 1.08 -3.72
C ALA A 24 10.09 2.35 -3.96
N ALA A 25 9.15 2.67 -3.06
CA ALA A 25 8.34 3.88 -3.13
C ALA A 25 9.20 5.15 -3.05
N LEU A 26 10.16 5.21 -2.14
CA LEU A 26 11.11 6.32 -2.05
C LEU A 26 11.95 6.47 -3.32
N TYR A 27 12.42 5.35 -3.88
CA TYR A 27 13.21 5.36 -5.11
C TYR A 27 12.38 5.87 -6.29
N VAL A 28 11.16 5.36 -6.49
CA VAL A 28 10.27 5.76 -7.58
C VAL A 28 9.87 7.24 -7.44
N ASN A 29 9.48 7.68 -6.25
CA ASN A 29 9.10 9.08 -6.01
C ASN A 29 10.27 10.05 -6.16
N ARG A 30 11.51 9.59 -5.92
CA ARG A 30 12.71 10.39 -6.15
C ARG A 30 13.11 10.45 -7.62
N THR A 31 12.87 9.39 -8.38
CA THR A 31 13.37 9.25 -9.76
C THR A 31 12.35 9.65 -10.82
N ARG A 32 11.05 9.53 -10.54
CA ARG A 32 10.00 10.07 -11.40
C ARG A 32 9.86 11.58 -11.15
N MET A 33 9.86 12.35 -12.24
CA MET A 33 9.52 13.77 -12.26
C MET A 33 8.04 13.99 -11.87
N PRO A 34 7.63 15.20 -11.41
CA PRO A 34 6.35 15.47 -10.75
C PRO A 34 5.07 15.24 -11.58
N GLU A 35 5.19 14.72 -12.79
CA GLU A 35 4.05 14.35 -13.63
C GLU A 35 3.56 12.94 -13.26
N GLY A 36 2.85 12.84 -12.14
CA GLY A 36 2.17 11.62 -11.73
C GLY A 36 1.82 11.60 -10.24
N ASP A 37 0.87 10.74 -9.89
CA ASP A 37 0.55 10.47 -8.49
C ASP A 37 1.76 9.84 -7.78
N ALA A 38 2.01 10.26 -6.54
CA ALA A 38 3.09 9.71 -5.74
C ALA A 38 2.84 8.22 -5.48
N ALA A 39 3.84 7.39 -5.78
CA ALA A 39 3.78 5.97 -5.48
C ALA A 39 3.71 5.77 -3.97
N THR A 40 2.79 4.94 -3.53
CA THR A 40 2.62 4.57 -2.13
C THR A 40 3.30 3.23 -1.85
N ILE A 41 3.62 2.97 -0.58
CA ILE A 41 4.22 1.69 -0.15
C ILE A 41 3.33 0.52 -0.61
N ARG A 42 2.00 0.68 -0.56
CA ARG A 42 1.04 -0.37 -0.89
C ARG A 42 1.07 -0.80 -2.36
N ASP A 43 1.55 0.05 -3.26
CA ASP A 43 1.71 -0.28 -4.69
C ASP A 43 2.76 -1.39 -4.90
N PHE A 44 3.67 -1.56 -3.94
CA PHE A 44 4.72 -2.58 -3.96
C PHE A 44 4.45 -3.72 -2.95
N MET A 45 3.27 -3.77 -2.33
CA MET A 45 2.88 -4.82 -1.38
C MET A 45 1.70 -5.63 -1.92
N PRO A 46 1.92 -6.61 -2.83
CA PRO A 46 0.83 -7.42 -3.40
C PRO A 46 0.03 -8.18 -2.33
N HIS A 47 0.65 -8.50 -1.18
CA HIS A 47 -0.02 -9.16 -0.08
C HIS A 47 -0.74 -8.19 0.87
N ASN A 48 -0.54 -6.87 0.71
CA ASN A 48 -1.19 -5.82 1.51
C ASN A 48 -1.95 -4.81 0.64
N PRO A 49 -3.01 -5.23 -0.07
CA PRO A 49 -3.84 -4.31 -0.85
C PRO A 49 -4.38 -3.16 0.00
N PRO A 50 -4.61 -1.99 -0.62
CA PRO A 50 -5.23 -0.86 0.05
C PRO A 50 -6.58 -1.25 0.66
N PRO A 51 -6.95 -0.63 1.80
CA PRO A 51 -8.25 -0.88 2.42
C PRO A 51 -9.35 -0.56 1.41
N GLU A 52 -10.38 -1.41 1.37
CA GLU A 52 -11.57 -1.15 0.58
C GLU A 52 -12.21 0.17 1.08
N PRO A 53 -12.62 1.06 0.16
CA PRO A 53 -13.22 2.33 0.53
C PRO A 53 -14.50 2.07 1.35
N THR A 54 -14.71 2.90 2.35
CA THR A 54 -15.98 2.88 3.09
C THR A 54 -17.13 3.39 2.20
N VAL A 55 -18.37 3.13 2.61
CA VAL A 55 -19.55 3.62 1.88
C VAL A 55 -19.53 5.16 1.81
N GLU A 56 -19.11 5.79 2.89
CA GLU A 56 -18.96 7.23 3.01
C GLU A 56 -17.87 7.78 2.07
N ASP A 57 -16.72 7.11 1.97
CA ASP A 57 -15.66 7.47 1.04
C ASP A 57 -16.10 7.33 -0.43
N ALA A 58 -16.87 6.28 -0.74
CA ALA A 58 -17.41 6.05 -2.08
C ALA A 58 -18.44 7.14 -2.48
N MET A 59 -19.33 7.52 -1.57
CA MET A 59 -20.29 8.61 -1.79
C MET A 59 -19.60 9.95 -2.03
N LYS A 60 -18.48 10.21 -1.34
CA LYS A 60 -17.68 11.44 -1.53
C LYS A 60 -16.95 11.49 -2.87
N ALA A 61 -16.56 10.34 -3.42
CA ALA A 61 -15.91 10.25 -4.73
C ALA A 61 -16.89 10.39 -5.91
N TRP A 62 -18.20 10.20 -5.68
CA TRP A 62 -19.25 10.30 -6.70
C TRP A 62 -19.93 11.67 -6.79
N GLY A 63 -19.79 12.52 -5.77
CA GLY A 63 -20.31 13.90 -5.75
C GLY A 63 -19.35 14.89 -6.41
#